data_AF-A0A9P9EM33-F1
#
_entry.id   AF-A0A9P9EM33-F1
#
_cell.length_a   1.000
_cell.length_b   1.000
_cell.length_c   1.000
_cell.angle_alpha   90.00
_cell.angle_beta   90.00
_cell.angle_gamma   90.00
#
_symmetry.space_group_name_H-M   'P 1'
#
loop_
_entity.id
_entity.type
_entity.pdbx_description
1 polymer ?
#
loop_
_entity_poly.entity_id
_entity_poly.type
_entity_poly.pdbx_seq_one_letter_code
_entity_poly.pdbx_strand_id
1 'polypeptide(L)'
;MNSSSGGLIISYLAFKRVVQEILHGIRPSSNTRLGPIAIRTVQVIAEGKIAEMFKAAHRLSRHAGRETLVQADLARLRDIQRLFNIIGL
;
A
#
# COMPACT_ATOMS: atom_id res chain seq x y z
N MET A 1 -1.71 -17.29 16.62
CA MET A 1 -0.51 -16.41 16.49
C MET A 1 -0.97 -14.97 16.64
N ASN A 2 -0.69 -14.35 17.79
CA ASN A 2 -1.12 -13.00 18.13
C ASN A 2 -0.41 -11.96 17.26
N SER A 3 -1.16 -11.30 16.37
CA SER A 3 -0.65 -10.23 15.49
C SER A 3 -0.76 -8.87 16.18
N SER A 4 -0.20 -8.75 17.39
CA SER A 4 -0.32 -7.54 18.22
C SER A 4 1.01 -6.81 18.28
N SER A 5 1.41 -6.25 17.15
CA SER A 5 2.45 -5.22 17.10
C SER A 5 1.83 -4.01 16.40
N GLY A 6 1.02 -3.23 17.13
CA GLY A 6 0.26 -2.08 16.62
C GLY A 6 1.13 -0.87 16.24
N GLY A 7 2.32 -1.12 15.71
CA GLY A 7 3.28 -0.11 15.26
C GLY A 7 3.34 -0.03 13.74
N LEU A 8 3.64 1.16 13.23
CA LEU A 8 3.97 1.36 11.82
C LEU A 8 5.35 0.75 11.53
N ILE A 9 5.44 0.03 10.43
CA ILE A 9 6.61 -0.74 9.99
C ILE A 9 7.57 0.17 9.23
N ILE A 10 7.06 1.09 8.42
CA ILE A 10 7.91 1.97 7.60
C ILE A 10 8.43 3.11 8.47
N SER A 11 9.72 3.45 8.32
CA SER A 11 10.29 4.62 9.00
C SER A 11 9.54 5.89 8.58
N TYR A 12 9.06 6.64 9.57
CA TYR A 12 8.33 7.90 9.33
C TYR A 12 9.14 8.88 8.48
N LEU A 13 10.47 8.97 8.68
CA LEU A 13 11.31 9.88 7.91
C LEU A 13 11.40 9.45 6.44
N ALA A 14 11.55 8.15 6.19
CA ALA A 14 11.57 7.62 4.83
C ALA A 14 10.20 7.83 4.15
N PHE A 15 9.11 7.52 4.85
CA PHE A 15 7.76 7.72 4.35
C PHE A 15 7.47 9.19 4.01
N LYS A 16 7.84 10.11 4.91
CA LYS A 16 7.71 11.56 4.68
C LYS A 16 8.44 12.01 3.42
N ARG A 17 9.68 11.55 3.18
CA ARG A 17 10.46 11.91 1.99
C ARG A 17 9.74 11.49 0.71
N VAL A 18 9.25 10.25 0.66
CA VAL A 18 8.49 9.73 -0.49
C VAL A 18 7.22 10.54 -0.72
N VAL A 19 6.46 10.86 0.33
CA VAL A 19 5.25 11.68 0.19
C VAL A 19 5.58 13.08 -0.33
N GLN A 20 6.66 13.70 0.14
CA GLN A 20 7.08 15.02 -0.33
C GLN A 20 7.55 14.99 -1.80
N GLU A 21 8.27 13.95 -2.20
CA GLU A 21 8.71 13.74 -3.58
C GLU A 21 7.52 13.57 -4.53
N ILE A 22 6.55 12.72 -4.16
CA ILE A 22 5.30 12.54 -4.92
C ILE A 22 4.55 13.86 -5.02
N LEU A 23 4.41 14.60 -3.92
CA LEU A 23 3.69 15.88 -3.91
C LEU A 23 4.37 16.92 -4.81
N HIS A 24 5.70 16.96 -4.81
CA HIS A 24 6.47 17.83 -5.71
C HIS A 24 6.27 17.44 -7.18
N GLY A 25 6.23 16.14 -7.49
CA GLY A 25 5.92 15.65 -8.84
C GLY A 25 4.51 16.02 -9.33
N ILE A 26 3.53 16.06 -8.42
CA ILE A 26 2.14 16.44 -8.76
C ILE A 26 1.97 17.96 -8.85
N ARG A 27 2.65 18.74 -8.00
CA ARG A 27 2.58 20.21 -7.98
C ARG A 27 3.96 20.86 -7.84
N PRO A 28 4.73 20.94 -8.94
CA PRO A 28 6.14 21.38 -8.90
C PRO A 28 6.31 22.83 -8.46
N SER A 29 5.36 23.70 -8.81
CA SER A 29 5.38 25.13 -8.53
C SER A 29 4.86 25.52 -7.15
N SER A 30 4.29 24.57 -6.39
CA SER A 30 3.78 24.84 -5.04
C SER A 30 4.73 24.27 -3.99
N ASN A 31 5.19 25.10 -3.07
CA ASN A 31 5.93 24.66 -1.89
C ASN A 31 4.97 24.12 -0.80
N THR A 32 4.10 23.18 -1.18
CA THR A 32 3.09 22.62 -0.27
C THR A 32 3.78 21.78 0.79
N ARG A 33 3.58 22.16 2.05
CA ARG A 33 4.08 21.43 3.22
C ARG A 33 2.92 20.71 3.89
N LEU A 34 3.06 19.41 4.12
CA LEU A 34 2.10 18.64 4.91
C LEU A 34 2.50 18.67 6.38
N GLY A 35 1.50 18.86 7.25
CA GLY A 35 1.69 18.75 8.69
C GLY A 35 2.05 17.31 9.11
N PRO A 36 2.73 17.12 10.26
CA PRO A 36 3.12 15.79 10.72
C PRO A 36 1.95 14.82 10.89
N ILE A 37 0.81 15.32 11.37
CA ILE A 37 -0.42 14.53 11.55
C ILE A 37 -0.92 14.01 10.20
N ALA A 38 -0.97 14.86 9.17
CA ALA A 38 -1.40 14.46 7.84
C ALA A 38 -0.51 13.34 7.27
N ILE A 39 0.80 13.48 7.38
CA ILE A 39 1.75 12.45 6.92
C ILE A 39 1.53 11.14 7.69
N ARG A 40 1.33 11.21 9.01
CA ARG A 40 1.10 10.03 9.85
C ARG A 40 -0.20 9.32 9.49
N THR A 41 -1.28 10.07 9.25
CA THR A 41 -2.56 9.50 8.82
C THR A 41 -2.42 8.77 7.48
N VAL A 42 -1.74 9.39 6.51
CA VAL A 42 -1.46 8.75 5.21
C VAL A 42 -0.64 7.48 5.40
N GLN A 43 0.35 7.49 6.31
CA GLN A 43 1.17 6.32 6.61
C GLN A 43 0.35 5.15 7.16
N VAL A 44 -0.52 5.41 8.14
CA VAL A 44 -1.40 4.37 8.72
C VAL A 44 -2.27 3.73 7.65
N ILE A 45 -2.89 4.53 6.80
CA ILE A 45 -3.77 4.04 5.73
C ILE A 45 -2.96 3.26 4.69
N ALA A 46 -1.79 3.78 4.28
CA ALA A 46 -0.95 3.16 3.27
C ALA A 46 -0.44 1.80 3.73
N GLU A 47 0.10 1.69 4.95
CA GLU A 47 0.60 0.43 5.48
C GLU A 47 -0.53 -0.60 5.68
N GLY A 48 -1.69 -0.16 6.17
CA GLY A 48 -2.86 -1.04 6.26
C GLY A 48 -3.27 -1.58 4.89
N LYS A 49 -3.30 -0.73 3.86
CA LYS A 49 -3.65 -1.14 2.50
C LYS A 49 -2.61 -2.08 1.88
N ILE A 50 -1.32 -1.83 2.11
CA ILE A 50 -0.23 -2.71 1.67
C ILE A 50 -0.36 -4.08 2.33
N ALA A 51 -0.62 -4.14 3.65
CA ALA A 51 -0.79 -5.39 4.37
C ALA A 51 -1.97 -6.22 3.83
N GLU A 52 -3.13 -5.60 3.59
CA GLU A 52 -4.28 -6.29 3.00
C GLU A 52 -4.01 -6.77 1.57
N MET A 53 -3.30 -5.97 0.76
CA MET A 53 -2.88 -6.36 -0.59
C MET A 53 -1.99 -7.61 -0.57
N PHE A 54 -0.99 -7.66 0.31
CA PHE A 54 -0.13 -8.84 0.46
C PHE A 54 -0.88 -10.06 0.98
N LYS A 55 -1.82 -9.90 1.92
CA LYS A 55 -2.70 -11.00 2.37
C LYS A 55 -3.51 -11.57 1.22
N ALA A 56 -4.10 -10.71 0.37
CA ALA A 56 -4.89 -11.14 -0.78
C ALA A 56 -4.01 -11.82 -1.86
N ALA A 57 -2.85 -11.26 -2.19
CA ALA A 57 -1.92 -11.87 -3.13
C ALA A 57 -1.38 -13.21 -2.64
N HIS A 58 -1.17 -13.37 -1.33
CA HIS A 58 -0.77 -14.66 -0.76
C HIS A 58 -1.85 -15.73 -0.94
N ARG A 59 -3.15 -15.38 -0.90
CA ARG A 59 -4.24 -16.32 -1.24
C ARG A 59 -4.15 -16.78 -2.70
N LEU A 60 -3.78 -15.90 -3.63
CA LEU A 60 -3.57 -16.26 -5.03
C LEU A 60 -2.36 -17.19 -5.22
N SER A 61 -1.26 -16.92 -4.52
CA SER A 61 -0.09 -17.83 -4.50
C SER A 61 -0.50 -19.23 -4.02
N ARG A 62 -1.21 -19.30 -2.89
CA ARG A 62 -1.68 -20.57 -2.32
C ARG A 62 -2.65 -21.29 -3.24
N HIS A 63 -3.54 -20.56 -3.90
CA HIS A 63 -4.45 -21.12 -4.91
C HIS A 63 -3.69 -21.73 -6.10
N ALA A 64 -2.55 -21.14 -6.48
CA ALA A 64 -1.65 -21.68 -7.49
C ALA A 64 -0.72 -22.81 -6.97
N GLY A 65 -0.94 -23.32 -5.76
CA GLY A 65 -0.13 -24.39 -5.16
C GLY A 65 1.25 -23.95 -4.68
N ARG A 66 1.52 -22.63 -4.59
CA ARG A 66 2.81 -22.08 -4.14
C ARG A 66 2.70 -21.45 -2.76
N GLU A 67 3.70 -21.69 -1.92
CA GLU A 67 3.87 -20.95 -0.67
C GLU A 67 4.56 -19.60 -0.89
N THR A 68 5.48 -19.53 -1.85
CA THR A 68 6.21 -18.32 -2.22
C THR A 68 5.35 -17.37 -3.06
N LEU A 69 5.11 -16.17 -2.52
CA LEU A 69 4.47 -15.07 -3.23
C LEU A 69 5.40 -14.53 -4.33
N VAL A 70 4.88 -14.38 -5.54
CA VAL A 70 5.62 -13.81 -6.68
C VAL A 70 4.91 -12.60 -7.26
N GLN A 71 5.61 -11.83 -8.09
CA GLN A 71 5.08 -10.60 -8.69
C GLN A 71 3.80 -10.83 -9.52
N ALA A 72 3.68 -11.99 -10.17
CA ALA A 72 2.48 -12.35 -10.93
C ALA A 72 1.21 -12.44 -10.07
N ASP A 73 1.34 -12.78 -8.77
CA ASP A 73 0.20 -12.83 -7.86
C ASP A 73 -0.35 -11.42 -7.58
N LEU A 74 0.55 -10.44 -7.38
CA LEU A 74 0.18 -9.03 -7.21
C LEU A 74 -0.40 -8.43 -8.50
N ALA A 75 0.17 -8.77 -9.65
CA ALA A 75 -0.35 -8.33 -10.95
C ALA A 75 -1.78 -8.85 -11.16
N ARG A 76 -2.01 -10.14 -10.92
CA ARG A 76 -3.33 -10.77 -11.03
C ARG A 76 -4.34 -10.19 -10.05
N LEU A 77 -3.93 -9.91 -8.81
CA LEU A 77 -4.78 -9.22 -7.84
C LEU A 77 -5.26 -7.86 -8.37
N ARG A 78 -4.35 -7.08 -8.95
CA ARG A 78 -4.69 -5.77 -9.54
C ARG A 78 -5.67 -5.90 -10.70
N ASP A 79 -5.51 -6.92 -11.53
CA ASP A 79 -6.41 -7.14 -12.67
C ASP A 79 -7.81 -7.57 -12.20
N ILE A 80 -7.90 -8.43 -11.16
CA ILE A 80 -9.17 -8.79 -10.51
C ILE A 80 -9.85 -7.56 -9.90
N GLN A 81 -9.11 -6.71 -9.18
CA GLN A 81 -9.67 -5.48 -8.61
C GLN A 81 -10.18 -4.51 -9.67
N ARG A 82 -9.48 -4.41 -10.81
CA ARG A 82 -9.94 -3.61 -11.95
C ARG A 82 -11.24 -4.16 -12.52
N LEU A 83 -11.36 -5.47 -12.65
CA LEU A 83 -12.60 -6.10 -13.11
C LEU A 83 -13.75 -5.77 -12.17
N PHE A 84 -13.60 -5.96 -10.85
CA PHE A 84 -14.66 -5.64 -9.89
C PHE A 84 -15.08 -4.15 -9.93
N ASN A 85 -14.11 -3.23 -10.02
CA ASN A 85 -14.39 -1.81 -10.16
C ASN A 85 -15.16 -1.47 -11.46
N ILE A 86 -14.89 -2.17 -12.57
CA ILE A 86 -15.60 -1.96 -13.85
C ILE A 86 -17.04 -2.48 -13.76
N ILE A 87 -17.24 -3.61 -13.06
CA ILE A 87 -18.54 -4.29 -12.98
C ILE A 87 -19.43 -3.65 -11.88
N GLY A 88 -18.90 -2.71 -11.09
CA GLY A 88 -19.64 -1.98 -10.06
C GLY A 88 -19.92 -2.81 -8.81
N LEU A 89 -19.07 -3.79 -8.51
CA LEU A 89 -19.13 -4.67 -7.33
C LEU A 89 -18.01 -4.35 -6.34
#